data_AF-A0A6B0ZC34-F1
#
_entry.id   AF-A0A6B0ZC34-F1
#
_cell.length_a   1.000
_cell.length_b   1.000
_cell.length_c   1.000
_cell.angle_alpha   90.00
_cell.angle_beta   90.00
_cell.angle_gamma   90.00
#
_symmetry.space_group_name_H-M   'P 1'
#
loop_
_entity.id
_entity.type
_entity.pdbx_description
1 polymer ?
#
loop_
_entity_poly.entity_id
_entity_poly.type
_entity_poly.pdbx_seq_one_letter_code
_entity_poly.pdbx_strand_id
1 'polypeptide(L)'
;MGDLPISWFDEQALIATIAQVADSEREAQLRRARQMQDPDPVTEAYSRFSRTMAIALHGPDDRTIEQYADEVAQWHSQWTERAPEHWMSAYAAASHGMCSLSLTNLTDHNFTSVEVCLEIPGAWVITDLDEIETDLPKMPRPFGQGRGLAGITVPDYLSMSHLAMSPLGLAGLDYVPTVWVDNNDDGAFVTWEAGDVRPEQQLRTDPLYVLISEAPSTRQLSVRWKATSTSVSGVTRGAMELPLSDGPVPLDSVEHDLGLS
;
A
#
# COMPACT_ATOMS: atom_id res chain seq x y z
N MET A 1 0.43 19.96 15.01
CA MET A 1 -0.27 18.77 14.50
C MET A 1 -1.39 19.25 13.60
N GLY A 2 -1.65 18.60 12.47
CA GLY A 2 -2.93 18.80 11.79
C GLY A 2 -4.03 18.25 12.67
N ASP A 3 -5.17 18.93 12.77
CA ASP A 3 -6.31 18.54 13.59
C ASP A 3 -7.07 17.32 13.04
N LEU A 4 -6.50 16.60 12.07
CA LEU A 4 -7.14 15.46 11.44
C LEU A 4 -6.82 14.19 12.24
N PRO A 5 -7.84 13.40 12.60
CA PRO A 5 -7.61 12.11 13.23
C PRO A 5 -6.88 11.18 12.27
N ILE A 6 -5.99 10.35 12.82
CA ILE A 6 -5.28 9.30 12.09
C ILE A 6 -6.30 8.25 11.67
N SER A 7 -6.32 8.01 10.37
CA SER A 7 -7.07 6.92 9.76
C SER A 7 -6.50 5.56 10.20
N TRP A 8 -7.34 4.54 10.22
CA TRP A 8 -6.94 3.14 10.46
C TRP A 8 -7.72 2.22 9.53
N PHE A 9 -7.34 0.95 9.42
CA PHE A 9 -8.08 -0.03 8.63
C PHE A 9 -8.31 -1.30 9.43
N ASP A 10 -9.36 -2.03 9.08
CA ASP A 10 -9.65 -3.33 9.68
C ASP A 10 -8.97 -4.40 8.82
N GLU A 11 -7.87 -4.96 9.32
CA GLU A 11 -7.10 -5.97 8.59
C GLU A 11 -7.92 -7.24 8.34
N GLN A 12 -8.79 -7.63 9.27
CA GLN A 12 -9.63 -8.81 9.09
C GLN A 12 -10.68 -8.56 8.01
N ALA A 13 -11.28 -7.37 8.00
CA ALA A 13 -12.18 -6.98 6.92
C ALA A 13 -11.47 -6.92 5.57
N LEU A 14 -10.26 -6.36 5.51
CA LEU A 14 -9.42 -6.32 4.31
C LEU A 14 -9.13 -7.72 3.77
N ILE A 15 -8.61 -8.62 4.61
CA ILE A 15 -8.30 -10.00 4.23
C ILE A 15 -9.57 -10.72 3.74
N ALA A 16 -10.69 -10.55 4.45
CA ALA A 16 -11.96 -11.15 4.05
C ALA A 16 -12.44 -10.63 2.69
N THR A 17 -12.33 -9.32 2.44
CA THR A 17 -12.69 -8.71 1.15
C THR A 17 -11.78 -9.20 0.03
N ILE A 18 -10.45 -9.24 0.24
CA ILE A 18 -9.49 -9.77 -0.74
C ILE A 18 -9.86 -11.21 -1.12
N ALA A 19 -10.10 -12.06 -0.13
CA ALA A 19 -10.48 -13.46 -0.35
C ALA A 19 -11.79 -13.56 -1.12
N GLN A 20 -12.81 -12.78 -0.74
CA GLN A 20 -14.10 -12.76 -1.43
C GLN A 20 -13.97 -12.34 -2.89
N VAL A 21 -13.21 -11.28 -3.20
CA VAL A 21 -12.99 -10.81 -4.56
C VAL A 21 -12.26 -11.88 -5.37
N ALA A 22 -11.15 -12.41 -4.84
CA ALA A 22 -10.36 -13.45 -5.51
C ALA A 22 -11.20 -14.70 -5.82
N ASP A 23 -12.00 -15.18 -4.85
CA ASP A 23 -12.88 -16.33 -5.05
C ASP A 23 -13.98 -16.06 -6.08
N SER A 24 -14.62 -14.89 -6.02
CA SER A 24 -15.68 -14.52 -6.97
C SER A 24 -15.17 -14.48 -8.42
N GLU A 25 -13.97 -13.96 -8.63
CA GLU A 25 -13.32 -13.88 -9.93
C GLU A 25 -12.86 -15.26 -10.41
N ARG A 26 -12.26 -16.07 -9.52
CA ARG A 26 -11.92 -17.47 -9.80
C ARG A 26 -13.14 -18.25 -10.28
N GLU A 27 -14.24 -18.17 -9.54
CA GLU A 27 -15.49 -18.85 -9.90
C GLU A 27 -16.09 -18.32 -11.22
N ALA A 28 -16.06 -17.00 -11.44
CA ALA A 28 -16.51 -16.39 -12.69
C ALA A 28 -15.71 -16.91 -13.89
N GLN A 29 -14.38 -16.98 -13.78
CA GLN A 29 -13.51 -17.49 -14.83
C GLN A 29 -13.75 -18.96 -15.14
N LEU A 30 -13.84 -19.82 -14.11
CA LEU A 30 -14.09 -21.25 -14.28
C LEU A 30 -15.48 -21.52 -14.87
N ARG A 31 -16.50 -20.77 -14.44
CA ARG A 31 -17.85 -20.84 -14.99
C ARG A 31 -17.87 -20.46 -16.48
N ARG A 32 -17.19 -19.36 -16.86
CA ARG A 32 -17.06 -18.95 -18.27
C ARG A 32 -16.36 -20.03 -19.09
N ALA A 33 -15.28 -20.63 -18.59
CA ALA A 33 -14.56 -21.70 -19.28
C ALA A 33 -15.44 -22.94 -19.52
N ARG A 34 -16.21 -23.37 -18.51
CA ARG A 34 -17.16 -24.50 -18.62
C ARG A 34 -18.27 -24.21 -19.64
N GLN A 35 -18.83 -23.00 -19.63
CA GLN A 35 -19.84 -22.59 -20.62
C GLN A 35 -19.31 -22.59 -22.06
N MET A 36 -18.01 -22.35 -22.27
CA MET A 36 -17.40 -22.45 -23.60
C MET A 36 -17.14 -23.90 -24.04
N GLN A 37 -16.99 -24.84 -23.11
CA GLN A 37 -16.82 -26.26 -23.42
C GLN A 37 -18.14 -26.90 -23.87
N ASP A 38 -19.23 -26.54 -23.20
CA ASP A 38 -20.58 -27.09 -23.44
C ASP A 38 -21.57 -25.95 -23.73
N PRO A 39 -21.51 -25.36 -24.94
CA PRO A 39 -22.39 -24.26 -25.29
C PRO A 39 -23.84 -24.75 -25.44
N ASP A 40 -24.77 -24.13 -24.72
CA ASP A 40 -26.21 -24.34 -24.92
C ASP A 40 -26.58 -24.10 -26.41
N PRO A 41 -27.32 -25.01 -27.06
CA PRO A 41 -27.71 -24.89 -28.48
C PRO A 41 -28.42 -23.56 -28.82
N VAL A 42 -29.06 -22.89 -27.86
CA VAL A 42 -29.68 -21.56 -28.07
C VAL A 42 -28.65 -20.43 -28.06
N THR A 43 -27.55 -20.60 -27.33
CA THR A 43 -26.44 -19.62 -27.22
C THR A 43 -25.41 -19.80 -28.35
N GLU A 44 -25.49 -20.91 -29.08
CA GLU A 44 -24.52 -21.37 -30.08
C GLU A 44 -24.38 -20.41 -31.28
N ALA A 45 -25.46 -19.72 -31.69
CA ALA A 45 -25.41 -18.77 -32.80
C ALA A 45 -24.64 -17.48 -32.44
N TYR A 46 -24.81 -16.97 -31.21
CA TYR A 46 -24.10 -15.80 -30.70
C TYR A 46 -22.65 -16.13 -30.30
N SER A 47 -22.41 -17.32 -29.75
CA SER A 47 -21.07 -17.75 -29.34
C SER A 47 -20.15 -18.07 -30.52
N ARG A 48 -20.68 -18.53 -31.66
CA ARG A 48 -19.88 -18.77 -32.87
C ARG A 48 -19.28 -17.47 -33.41
N PHE A 49 -20.06 -16.39 -33.52
CA PHE A 49 -19.53 -15.11 -34.01
C PHE A 49 -18.46 -14.52 -33.08
N SER A 50 -18.69 -14.52 -31.77
CA SER A 50 -17.72 -14.02 -30.79
C SER A 50 -16.47 -14.89 -30.71
N ARG A 51 -16.59 -16.22 -30.80
CA ARG A 51 -15.46 -17.15 -30.82
C ARG A 51 -14.64 -17.02 -32.12
N THR A 52 -15.29 -16.86 -33.27
CA THR A 52 -14.58 -16.63 -34.54
C THR A 52 -13.83 -15.30 -34.52
N MET A 53 -14.41 -14.23 -33.97
CA MET A 53 -13.71 -12.94 -33.76
C MET A 53 -12.55 -13.07 -32.77
N ALA A 54 -12.75 -13.75 -31.64
CA ALA A 54 -11.69 -13.98 -30.66
C ALA A 54 -10.52 -14.79 -31.25
N ILE A 55 -10.81 -15.87 -31.99
CA ILE A 55 -9.78 -16.67 -32.68
C ILE A 55 -9.09 -15.85 -33.78
N ALA A 56 -9.81 -15.01 -34.52
CA ALA A 56 -9.22 -14.17 -35.55
C ALA A 56 -8.25 -13.12 -34.99
N LEU A 57 -8.56 -12.54 -33.81
CA LEU A 57 -7.74 -11.53 -33.16
C LEU A 57 -6.61 -12.13 -32.31
N HIS A 58 -6.91 -13.21 -31.60
CA HIS A 58 -6.05 -13.77 -30.56
C HIS A 58 -5.45 -15.13 -30.92
N GLY A 59 -5.80 -15.72 -32.06
CA GLY A 59 -5.42 -17.08 -32.38
C GLY A 59 -6.19 -18.13 -31.55
N PRO A 60 -6.00 -19.42 -31.85
CA PRO A 60 -6.58 -20.49 -31.06
C PRO A 60 -5.92 -20.59 -29.69
N ASP A 61 -6.72 -20.86 -28.66
CA ASP A 61 -6.23 -21.24 -27.33
C ASP A 61 -5.86 -22.72 -27.35
N ASP A 62 -4.62 -23.03 -26.98
CA ASP A 62 -4.06 -24.38 -26.93
C ASP A 62 -4.19 -25.02 -25.55
N ARG A 63 -4.65 -24.25 -24.54
CA ARG A 63 -4.84 -24.73 -23.17
C ARG A 63 -6.01 -25.70 -23.08
N THR A 64 -5.86 -26.75 -22.27
CA THR A 64 -6.99 -27.54 -21.78
C THR A 64 -7.69 -26.81 -20.63
N ILE A 65 -8.89 -27.26 -20.27
CA ILE A 65 -9.65 -26.63 -19.16
C ILE A 65 -8.98 -26.89 -17.82
N GLU A 66 -8.35 -28.05 -17.67
CA GLU A 66 -7.55 -28.39 -16.50
C GLU A 66 -6.35 -27.44 -16.39
N GLN A 67 -5.61 -27.24 -17.48
CA GLN A 67 -4.49 -26.29 -17.52
C GLN A 67 -4.94 -24.85 -17.19
N TYR A 68 -6.09 -24.43 -17.72
CA TYR A 68 -6.66 -23.13 -17.39
C TYR A 68 -7.08 -23.03 -15.92
N ALA A 69 -7.67 -24.10 -15.36
CA ALA A 69 -8.05 -24.12 -13.96
C ALA A 69 -6.83 -24.03 -13.04
N ASP A 70 -5.73 -24.69 -13.39
CA ASP A 70 -4.46 -24.59 -12.68
C ASP A 70 -3.87 -23.16 -12.77
N GLU A 71 -3.91 -22.52 -13.94
CA GLU A 71 -3.49 -21.11 -14.11
C GLU A 71 -4.31 -20.16 -13.23
N VAL A 72 -5.63 -20.34 -13.18
CA VAL A 72 -6.52 -19.53 -12.34
C VAL A 72 -6.27 -19.79 -10.85
N ALA A 73 -6.02 -21.04 -10.44
CA ALA A 73 -5.67 -21.36 -9.07
C ALA A 73 -4.33 -20.74 -8.65
N GLN A 74 -3.34 -20.76 -9.53
CA GLN A 74 -2.04 -20.10 -9.29
C GLN A 74 -2.21 -18.59 -9.14
N TRP A 75 -2.96 -17.96 -10.04
CA TRP A 75 -3.27 -16.52 -9.94
C TRP A 75 -3.98 -16.20 -8.63
N HIS A 76 -5.01 -16.96 -8.26
CA HIS A 76 -5.77 -16.76 -7.03
C HIS A 76 -4.88 -16.81 -5.78
N SER A 77 -3.98 -17.79 -5.72
CA SER A 77 -3.01 -17.91 -4.63
C SER A 77 -2.09 -16.69 -4.55
N GLN A 78 -1.49 -16.29 -5.68
CA GLN A 78 -0.57 -15.14 -5.72
C GLN A 78 -1.29 -13.83 -5.40
N TRP A 79 -2.53 -13.68 -5.87
CA TRP A 79 -3.33 -12.48 -5.63
C TRP A 79 -3.66 -12.34 -4.15
N THR A 80 -4.12 -13.42 -3.52
CA THR A 80 -4.47 -13.42 -2.08
C THR A 80 -3.24 -13.13 -1.21
N GLU A 81 -2.06 -13.59 -1.63
CA GLU A 81 -0.79 -13.33 -0.95
C GLU A 81 -0.33 -11.87 -1.09
N ARG A 82 -0.42 -11.28 -2.29
CA ARG A 82 0.15 -9.94 -2.57
C ARG A 82 -0.81 -8.77 -2.39
N ALA A 83 -2.11 -9.02 -2.43
CA ALA A 83 -3.11 -7.97 -2.32
C ALA A 83 -3.06 -7.16 -1.01
N PRO A 84 -2.75 -7.75 0.17
CA PRO A 84 -2.63 -6.97 1.40
C PRO A 84 -1.53 -5.90 1.32
N GLU A 85 -0.34 -6.25 0.82
CA GLU A 85 0.77 -5.32 0.64
C GLU A 85 0.43 -4.21 -0.36
N HIS A 86 -0.20 -4.58 -1.49
CA HIS A 86 -0.65 -3.61 -2.48
C HIS A 86 -1.67 -2.61 -1.87
N TRP A 87 -2.59 -3.10 -1.04
CA TRP A 87 -3.56 -2.24 -0.37
C TRP A 87 -2.91 -1.32 0.68
N MET A 88 -1.89 -1.79 1.41
CA MET A 88 -1.10 -0.94 2.30
C MET A 88 -0.37 0.18 1.55
N SER A 89 0.19 -0.12 0.37
CA SER A 89 0.78 0.88 -0.53
C SER A 89 -0.27 1.91 -0.95
N ALA A 90 -1.43 1.45 -1.40
CA ALA A 90 -2.55 2.27 -1.82
C ALA A 90 -3.01 3.24 -0.71
N TYR A 91 -3.15 2.71 0.49
CA TYR A 91 -3.52 3.46 1.69
C TYR A 91 -2.52 4.60 1.97
N ALA A 92 -1.23 4.29 1.91
CA ALA A 92 -0.18 5.26 2.17
C ALA A 92 -0.05 6.29 1.03
N ALA A 93 -0.20 5.88 -0.23
CA ALA A 93 -0.25 6.76 -1.40
C ALA A 93 -1.43 7.76 -1.34
N ALA A 94 -2.58 7.34 -0.82
CA ALA A 94 -3.73 8.20 -0.55
C ALA A 94 -3.53 9.13 0.67
N SER A 95 -2.33 9.15 1.27
CA SER A 95 -1.98 9.95 2.45
C SER A 95 -2.79 9.61 3.71
N HIS A 96 -3.37 8.41 3.78
CA HIS A 96 -3.99 7.94 5.01
C HIS A 96 -2.93 7.58 6.04
N GLY A 97 -3.24 7.81 7.31
CA GLY A 97 -2.30 7.52 8.41
C GLY A 97 -1.06 8.41 8.44
N MET A 98 -0.95 9.41 7.56
CA MET A 98 0.22 10.29 7.50
C MET A 98 0.32 11.16 8.75
N CYS A 99 1.46 11.10 9.44
CA CYS A 99 1.77 11.99 10.54
C CYS A 99 3.19 12.56 10.41
N SER A 100 3.46 13.67 11.11
CA SER A 100 4.80 14.27 11.14
C SER A 100 5.10 14.72 12.56
N LEU A 101 6.35 14.50 12.99
CA LEU A 101 6.82 14.95 14.28
C LEU A 101 7.38 16.37 14.14
N SER A 102 7.09 17.21 15.13
CA SER A 102 7.76 18.49 15.28
C SER A 102 8.37 18.59 16.67
N LEU A 103 9.66 18.87 16.71
CA LEU A 103 10.43 19.04 17.93
C LEU A 103 10.83 20.52 18.07
N THR A 104 10.52 21.13 19.21
CA THR A 104 10.94 22.50 19.50
C THR A 104 11.79 22.53 20.76
N ASN A 105 12.99 23.10 20.67
CA ASN A 105 13.82 23.33 21.85
C ASN A 105 13.36 24.62 22.56
N LEU A 106 12.65 24.48 23.67
CA LEU A 106 12.16 25.60 24.47
C LEU A 106 13.17 26.11 25.52
N THR A 107 14.41 25.62 25.48
CA THR A 107 15.47 26.02 26.42
C THR A 107 16.39 27.08 25.79
N ASP A 108 17.25 27.67 26.61
CA ASP A 108 18.31 28.59 26.20
C ASP A 108 19.64 27.86 25.89
N HIS A 109 19.64 26.53 25.87
CA HIS A 109 20.81 25.70 25.59
C HIS A 109 20.80 25.11 24.17
N ASN A 110 21.99 24.94 23.58
CA ASN A 110 22.16 24.16 22.35
C ASN A 110 22.26 22.66 22.68
N PHE A 111 21.56 21.82 21.93
CA PHE A 111 21.68 20.37 22.01
C PHE A 111 22.38 19.83 20.75
N THR A 112 23.37 18.95 20.94
CA THR A 112 24.19 18.40 19.85
C THR A 112 23.84 16.94 19.60
N SER A 113 23.67 16.56 18.34
CA SER A 113 23.32 15.20 17.92
C SER A 113 22.13 14.65 18.72
N VAL A 114 20.99 15.35 18.63
CA VAL A 114 19.75 14.93 19.26
C VAL A 114 19.20 13.71 18.52
N GLU A 115 18.88 12.67 19.28
CA GLU A 115 18.16 11.50 18.80
C GLU A 115 16.78 11.48 19.44
N VAL A 116 15.74 11.27 18.64
CA VAL A 116 14.37 11.10 19.10
C VAL A 116 13.89 9.72 18.72
N CYS A 117 13.34 8.99 19.68
CA CYS A 117 12.74 7.69 19.45
C CYS A 117 11.27 7.72 19.88
N LEU A 118 10.38 7.40 18.94
CA LEU A 118 8.96 7.16 19.16
C LEU A 118 8.69 5.67 19.27
N GLU A 119 7.86 5.30 20.22
CA GLU A 119 7.29 3.97 20.39
C GLU A 119 5.77 4.09 20.17
N ILE A 120 5.27 3.42 19.14
CA ILE A 120 3.88 3.46 18.68
C ILE A 120 3.31 2.03 18.81
N PRO A 121 2.67 1.69 19.94
CA PRO A 121 2.17 0.35 20.20
C PRO A 121 1.04 -0.03 19.24
N GLY A 122 1.02 -1.29 18.76
CA GLY A 122 -0.05 -1.80 17.91
C GLY A 122 -0.19 -1.11 16.55
N ALA A 123 0.88 -0.48 16.07
CA ALA A 123 0.92 0.14 14.76
C ALA A 123 2.17 -0.28 14.01
N TRP A 124 2.07 -0.26 12.69
CA TRP A 124 3.18 -0.43 11.76
C TRP A 124 3.50 0.92 11.13
N VAL A 125 4.78 1.21 10.87
CA VAL A 125 5.20 2.48 10.27
C VAL A 125 5.90 2.24 8.94
N ILE A 126 5.53 3.05 7.95
CA ILE A 126 6.20 3.13 6.65
C ILE A 126 6.79 4.55 6.51
N THR A 127 8.02 4.64 5.99
CA THR A 127 8.71 5.92 5.76
C THR A 127 9.01 6.20 4.30
N ASP A 128 9.00 5.18 3.44
CA ASP A 128 9.20 5.31 2.01
C ASP A 128 8.06 4.61 1.27
N LEU A 129 7.40 5.34 0.37
CA LEU A 129 6.34 4.79 -0.48
C LEU A 129 6.92 4.07 -1.70
N ASP A 130 8.13 4.45 -2.14
CA ASP A 130 8.78 3.88 -3.31
C ASP A 130 9.19 2.41 -3.07
N GLU A 131 9.27 2.00 -1.79
CA GLU A 131 9.58 0.62 -1.40
C GLU A 131 8.39 -0.34 -1.57
N ILE A 132 7.16 0.17 -1.75
CA ILE A 132 5.92 -0.65 -1.79
C ILE A 132 5.29 -0.62 -3.18
N GLU A 133 6.08 -0.73 -4.24
CA GLU A 133 5.55 -0.96 -5.59
C GLU A 133 5.22 -2.47 -5.75
N THR A 134 4.13 -2.92 -5.12
CA THR A 134 3.70 -4.32 -5.23
C THR A 134 2.85 -4.51 -6.48
N ASP A 135 3.46 -5.06 -7.52
CA ASP A 135 2.76 -5.53 -8.72
C ASP A 135 1.83 -6.70 -8.37
N LEU A 136 0.53 -6.44 -8.49
CA LEU A 136 -0.51 -7.46 -8.40
C LEU A 136 -0.39 -8.45 -9.57
N PRO A 137 -0.60 -9.76 -9.34
CA PRO A 137 -0.48 -10.74 -10.41
C PRO A 137 -1.60 -10.52 -11.44
N LYS A 138 -1.20 -10.47 -12.71
CA LYS A 138 -2.14 -10.24 -13.81
C LYS A 138 -3.11 -11.41 -13.92
N MET A 139 -4.40 -11.08 -14.04
CA MET A 139 -5.45 -12.06 -14.23
C MET A 139 -5.19 -12.92 -15.48
N PRO A 140 -5.36 -14.26 -15.41
CA PRO A 140 -5.24 -15.12 -16.58
C PRO A 140 -6.20 -14.70 -17.70
N ARG A 141 -5.73 -14.82 -18.93
CA ARG A 141 -6.55 -14.54 -20.11
C ARG A 141 -7.75 -15.49 -20.14
N PRO A 142 -8.97 -14.99 -20.41
CA PRO A 142 -10.16 -15.83 -20.53
C PRO A 142 -9.92 -17.05 -21.42
N PHE A 143 -10.46 -18.20 -21.00
CA PHE A 143 -10.37 -19.43 -21.77
C PHE A 143 -10.91 -19.25 -23.20
N GLY A 144 -10.29 -19.90 -24.19
CA GLY A 144 -10.69 -19.82 -25.59
C GLY A 144 -10.15 -18.60 -26.34
N GLN A 145 -9.43 -17.69 -25.67
CA GLN A 145 -8.65 -16.63 -26.30
C GLN A 145 -7.22 -17.12 -26.48
N GLY A 146 -6.72 -17.18 -27.71
CA GLY A 146 -5.32 -17.55 -27.95
C GLY A 146 -4.32 -16.45 -27.54
N ARG A 147 -3.04 -16.71 -27.76
CA ARG A 147 -2.00 -15.67 -27.71
C ARG A 147 -2.06 -14.91 -29.03
N GLY A 148 -2.58 -13.68 -29.02
CA GLY A 148 -2.72 -12.92 -30.25
C GLY A 148 -1.43 -12.81 -31.06
N LEU A 149 -1.58 -12.59 -32.36
CA LEU A 149 -0.48 -12.26 -33.28
C LEU A 149 0.26 -10.98 -32.86
N ALA A 150 -0.24 -10.24 -31.87
CA ALA A 150 0.46 -9.18 -31.16
C ALA A 150 1.47 -9.74 -30.15
N GLY A 151 2.47 -10.46 -30.67
CA GLY A 151 3.81 -10.51 -30.08
C GLY A 151 4.57 -9.18 -30.26
N ILE A 152 3.89 -8.12 -30.70
CA ILE A 152 4.32 -6.75 -30.49
C ILE A 152 3.82 -6.37 -29.10
N THR A 153 4.52 -6.88 -28.07
CA THR A 153 4.68 -6.09 -26.86
C THR A 153 5.11 -4.71 -27.35
N VAL A 154 4.23 -3.72 -27.26
CA VAL A 154 4.68 -2.34 -27.32
C VAL A 154 5.60 -2.26 -26.12
N PRO A 155 6.91 -2.16 -26.33
CA PRO A 155 7.84 -2.26 -25.23
C PRO A 155 7.58 -1.10 -24.27
N ASP A 156 7.63 -1.39 -22.97
CA ASP A 156 7.20 -0.50 -21.88
C ASP A 156 7.87 0.89 -21.89
N TYR A 157 8.92 1.09 -22.67
CA TYR A 157 9.52 2.40 -22.89
C TYR A 157 8.62 3.41 -23.64
N LEU A 158 7.45 3.01 -24.16
CA LEU A 158 6.44 3.91 -24.72
C LEU A 158 5.29 4.24 -23.74
N SER A 159 5.27 3.63 -22.55
CA SER A 159 4.39 4.04 -21.46
C SER A 159 4.93 5.36 -20.87
N MET A 160 4.41 6.49 -21.35
CA MET A 160 4.77 7.83 -20.85
C MET A 160 4.17 8.14 -19.46
N SER A 161 4.12 7.14 -18.58
CA SER A 161 3.57 7.26 -17.22
C SER A 161 4.64 7.62 -16.18
N HIS A 162 5.93 7.50 -16.51
CA HIS A 162 7.03 7.68 -15.55
C HIS A 162 7.67 9.08 -15.53
N LEU A 163 6.98 10.11 -16.05
CA LEU A 163 7.42 11.50 -15.90
C LEU A 163 6.67 12.22 -14.78
N ALA A 164 6.58 11.58 -13.61
CA ALA A 164 6.45 12.34 -12.37
C ALA A 164 7.83 12.96 -12.07
N MET A 165 8.13 14.09 -12.74
CA MET A 165 9.24 14.92 -12.32
C MET A 165 8.91 15.43 -10.92
N SER A 166 9.54 14.83 -9.92
CA SER A 166 9.61 15.40 -8.59
C SER A 166 10.07 16.85 -8.74
N PRO A 167 9.33 17.86 -8.22
CA PRO A 167 9.73 19.24 -8.37
C PRO A 167 11.12 19.41 -7.79
N LEU A 168 12.07 19.79 -8.64
CA LEU A 168 13.43 20.16 -8.27
C LEU A 168 13.37 21.19 -7.13
N GLY A 169 13.47 20.68 -5.90
CA GLY A 169 13.61 21.45 -4.70
C GLY A 169 14.95 22.16 -4.77
N LEU A 170 14.88 23.49 -4.77
CA LEU A 170 16.02 24.40 -4.65
C LEU A 170 16.95 23.93 -3.52
N ALA A 171 18.22 23.75 -3.88
CA ALA A 171 19.30 23.43 -2.95
C ALA A 171 19.50 24.57 -1.93
N GLY A 172 18.75 24.52 -0.83
CA GLY A 172 19.32 24.72 0.50
C GLY A 172 19.67 23.33 1.03
N LEU A 173 20.91 23.12 1.46
CA LEU A 173 21.30 21.88 2.15
C LEU A 173 20.68 21.88 3.55
N ASP A 174 19.35 21.79 3.61
CA ASP A 174 18.64 21.54 4.84
C ASP A 174 18.93 20.09 5.22
N TYR A 175 19.48 19.91 6.41
CA TYR A 175 19.74 18.59 6.97
C TYR A 175 18.43 17.80 7.01
N VAL A 176 18.34 16.75 6.19
CA VAL A 176 17.23 15.78 6.23
C VAL A 176 17.54 14.82 7.37
N PRO A 177 16.71 14.76 8.43
CA PRO A 177 16.90 13.82 9.52
C PRO A 177 16.91 12.39 8.98
N THR A 178 17.93 11.60 9.32
CA THR A 178 17.91 10.17 9.01
C THR A 178 16.87 9.50 9.91
N VAL A 179 15.98 8.71 9.31
CA VAL A 179 14.94 7.95 10.02
C VAL A 179 15.23 6.46 9.94
N TRP A 180 15.08 5.76 11.06
CA TRP A 180 15.08 4.31 11.14
C TRP A 180 13.76 3.84 11.71
N VAL A 181 13.17 2.83 11.08
CA VAL A 181 11.95 2.18 11.56
C VAL A 181 12.26 0.72 11.86
N ASP A 182 11.86 0.29 13.05
CA ASP A 182 11.86 -1.10 13.47
C ASP A 182 10.42 -1.49 13.83
N ASN A 183 9.79 -2.29 12.96
CA ASN A 183 8.42 -2.75 13.14
C ASN A 183 8.42 -4.18 13.70
N ASN A 184 7.58 -4.43 14.71
CA ASN A 184 7.36 -5.73 15.30
C ASN A 184 5.87 -5.95 15.63
N ASP A 185 5.53 -7.15 16.10
CA ASP A 185 4.14 -7.54 16.41
C ASP A 185 3.51 -6.67 17.52
N ASP A 186 4.31 -6.10 18.42
CA ASP A 186 3.83 -5.26 19.53
C ASP A 186 3.70 -3.77 19.12
N GLY A 187 4.24 -3.37 17.97
CA GLY A 187 4.19 -2.02 17.42
C GLY A 187 5.45 -1.58 16.70
N ALA A 188 5.60 -0.27 16.53
CA ALA A 188 6.71 0.33 15.79
C ALA A 188 7.61 1.18 16.69
N PHE A 189 8.92 1.07 16.46
CA PHE A 189 9.93 1.97 17.01
C PHE A 189 10.51 2.80 15.88
N VAL A 190 10.32 4.12 15.96
CA VAL A 190 10.83 5.06 14.96
C VAL A 190 11.89 5.93 15.59
N THR A 191 13.09 5.95 15.04
CA THR A 191 14.23 6.72 15.54
C THR A 191 14.63 7.76 14.52
N TRP A 192 14.74 9.02 14.93
CA TRP A 192 15.27 10.12 14.15
C TRP A 192 16.57 10.62 14.73
N GLU A 193 17.58 10.74 13.88
CA GLU A 193 18.70 11.63 14.14
C GLU A 193 18.29 13.05 13.74
N ALA A 194 17.89 13.85 14.73
CA ALA A 194 17.44 15.22 14.55
C ALA A 194 18.62 16.22 14.37
N GLY A 195 19.85 15.77 14.65
CA GLY A 195 21.05 16.61 14.53
C GLY A 195 21.15 17.67 15.63
N ASP A 196 21.73 18.82 15.31
CA ASP A 196 21.95 19.90 16.28
C ASP A 196 20.72 20.81 16.40
N VAL A 197 20.24 21.01 17.62
CA VAL A 197 19.03 21.79 17.92
C VAL A 197 19.37 23.01 18.76
N ARG A 198 19.25 24.20 18.18
CA ARG A 198 19.46 25.49 18.85
C ARG A 198 18.26 25.91 19.70
N PRO A 199 18.43 26.84 20.66
CA PRO A 199 17.32 27.48 21.34
C PRO A 199 16.26 27.98 20.37
N GLU A 200 15.00 27.72 20.71
CA GLU A 200 13.79 28.08 19.95
C GLU A 200 13.71 27.47 18.54
N GLN A 201 14.69 26.67 18.14
CA GLN A 201 14.66 25.99 16.85
C GLN A 201 13.56 24.93 16.86
N GLN A 202 12.74 24.99 15.80
CA GLN A 202 11.76 23.96 15.49
C GLN A 202 12.33 23.08 14.37
N LEU A 203 12.39 21.79 14.64
CA LEU A 203 12.64 20.76 13.64
C LEU A 203 11.32 20.10 13.28
N ARG A 204 11.21 19.72 12.01
CA ARG A 204 10.09 18.95 11.49
C ARG A 204 10.66 17.74 10.77
N THR A 205 10.12 16.57 11.05
CA THR A 205 10.48 15.35 10.35
C THR A 205 9.70 15.26 9.04
N ASP A 206 10.23 14.44 8.13
CA ASP A 206 9.45 13.96 7.00
C ASP A 206 8.19 13.22 7.49
N PRO A 207 7.13 13.20 6.66
CA PRO A 207 5.94 12.45 6.98
C PRO A 207 6.26 10.96 7.12
N LEU A 208 5.61 10.32 8.07
CA LEU A 208 5.59 8.89 8.24
C LEU A 208 4.15 8.40 8.14
N TYR A 209 3.95 7.20 7.62
CA TYR A 209 2.63 6.61 7.46
C TYR A 209 2.43 5.58 8.55
N VAL A 210 1.48 5.86 9.44
CA VAL A 210 1.09 4.97 10.53
C VAL A 210 -0.07 4.09 10.05
N LEU A 211 0.18 2.80 10.02
CA LEU A 211 -0.79 1.75 9.73
C LEU A 211 -1.27 1.15 11.06
N ILE A 212 -2.58 1.10 11.25
CA ILE A 212 -3.21 0.52 12.44
C ILE A 212 -4.21 -0.50 11.91
N SER A 213 -3.96 -1.77 12.18
CA SER A 213 -4.72 -2.91 11.63
C SER A 213 -5.89 -3.36 12.51
N GLU A 214 -5.85 -3.03 13.80
CA GLU A 214 -6.89 -3.40 14.76
C GLU A 214 -7.61 -2.16 15.29
N ALA A 215 -8.93 -2.28 15.47
CA ALA A 215 -9.73 -1.26 16.10
C ALA A 215 -9.24 -1.05 17.54
N PRO A 216 -8.62 0.10 17.86
CA PRO A 216 -8.13 0.31 19.21
C PRO A 216 -9.32 0.49 20.15
N SER A 217 -9.21 -0.11 21.33
CA SER A 217 -10.23 0.03 22.38
C SER A 217 -10.44 1.49 22.80
N THR A 218 -9.44 2.34 22.57
CA THR A 218 -9.44 3.78 22.80
C THR A 218 -9.43 4.51 21.47
N ARG A 219 -10.21 5.60 21.32
CA ARG A 219 -10.18 6.49 20.14
C ARG A 219 -8.90 7.34 20.05
N GLN A 220 -7.86 6.91 20.74
CA GLN A 220 -6.60 7.58 20.92
C GLN A 220 -5.52 6.52 20.95
N LEU A 221 -4.45 6.76 20.18
CA LEU A 221 -3.25 5.96 20.18
C LEU A 221 -2.22 6.62 21.08
N SER A 222 -1.85 5.94 22.17
CA SER A 222 -0.87 6.45 23.12
C SER A 222 0.53 6.17 22.60
N VAL A 223 1.22 7.23 22.19
CA VAL A 223 2.58 7.18 21.65
C VAL A 223 3.55 7.67 22.69
N ARG A 224 4.56 6.86 22.98
CA ARG A 224 5.63 7.23 23.92
C ARG A 224 6.81 7.75 23.14
N TRP A 225 7.53 8.69 23.73
CA TRP A 225 8.72 9.27 23.11
C TRP A 225 9.84 9.45 24.11
N LYS A 226 11.06 9.30 23.63
CA LYS A 226 12.30 9.66 24.33
C LYS A 226 13.19 10.49 23.43
N ALA A 227 13.89 11.45 24.01
CA ALA A 227 14.89 12.26 23.33
C ALA A 227 16.18 12.27 24.14
N THR A 228 17.30 12.08 23.46
CA THR A 228 18.66 12.08 24.02
C THR A 228 19.53 13.07 23.25
N SER A 229 20.64 13.51 23.86
CA SER A 229 21.62 14.42 23.26
C SER A 229 23.00 14.05 23.75
N THR A 230 24.02 14.28 22.94
CA THR A 230 25.42 14.05 23.32
C THR A 230 25.99 15.19 24.18
N SER A 231 25.41 16.39 24.12
CA SER A 231 25.91 17.57 24.84
C SER A 231 25.48 17.62 26.31
N VAL A 232 24.49 16.83 26.72
CA VAL A 232 23.97 16.79 28.09
C VAL A 232 23.74 15.35 28.55
N SER A 233 24.11 15.05 29.79
CA SER A 233 23.77 13.76 30.40
C SER A 233 22.33 13.79 30.90
N GLY A 234 21.40 13.38 30.04
CA GLY A 234 19.97 13.34 30.37
C GLY A 234 19.14 12.65 29.29
N VAL A 235 17.98 12.14 29.71
CA VAL A 235 16.95 11.60 28.81
C VAL A 235 15.67 12.36 29.09
N THR A 236 15.12 13.01 28.08
CA THR A 236 13.77 13.59 28.16
C THR A 236 12.79 12.57 27.61
N ARG A 237 11.63 12.43 28.24
CA ARG A 237 10.61 11.45 27.83
C ARG A 237 9.22 12.01 28.06
N GLY A 238 8.27 11.52 27.28
CA GLY A 238 6.87 11.85 27.43
C GLY A 238 5.97 10.85 26.71
N ALA A 239 4.68 11.17 26.72
CA ALA A 239 3.68 10.49 25.93
C ALA A 239 2.82 11.54 25.21
N MET A 240 2.26 11.17 24.08
CA MET A 240 1.30 11.96 23.33
C MET A 240 0.16 11.05 22.88
N GLU A 241 -1.04 11.61 22.78
CA GLU A 241 -2.21 10.89 22.31
C GLU A 241 -2.51 11.33 20.88
N LEU A 242 -2.49 10.39 19.94
CA LEU A 242 -2.87 10.65 18.56
C LEU A 242 -4.36 10.33 18.39
N PRO A 243 -5.19 11.30 17.99
CA PRO A 243 -6.62 11.04 17.78
C PRO A 243 -6.79 10.09 16.61
N LEU A 244 -7.71 9.13 16.74
CA LEU A 244 -8.02 8.17 15.68
C LEU A 244 -9.39 8.42 15.08
N SER A 245 -9.58 8.03 13.82
CA SER A 245 -10.88 8.17 13.15
C SER A 245 -11.94 7.29 13.80
N ASP A 246 -13.21 7.74 13.76
CA ASP A 246 -14.33 7.04 14.37
C ASP A 246 -14.61 5.65 13.76
N GLY A 247 -14.11 5.40 12.56
CA GLY A 247 -14.21 4.11 11.87
C GLY A 247 -13.02 3.86 10.96
N PRO A 248 -12.88 2.63 10.44
CA PRO A 248 -11.84 2.27 9.51
C PRO A 248 -12.05 2.99 8.17
N VAL A 249 -10.97 3.16 7.42
CA VAL A 249 -11.05 3.64 6.04
C VAL A 249 -11.85 2.64 5.22
N PRO A 250 -12.91 3.09 4.52
CA PRO A 250 -13.63 2.23 3.59
C PRO A 250 -12.70 1.68 2.51
N LEU A 251 -12.75 0.38 2.23
CA LEU A 251 -11.85 -0.24 1.25
C LEU A 251 -12.08 0.31 -0.17
N ASP A 252 -13.32 0.68 -0.49
CA ASP A 252 -13.76 1.24 -1.77
C ASP A 252 -13.23 2.65 -2.03
N SER A 253 -12.96 3.45 -0.99
CA SER A 253 -12.34 4.76 -1.18
C SER A 253 -10.90 4.66 -1.66
N VAL A 254 -10.17 3.65 -1.18
CA VAL A 254 -8.76 3.44 -1.56
C VAL A 254 -8.64 2.95 -3.01
N GLU A 255 -9.54 2.08 -3.46
CA GLU A 255 -9.55 1.58 -4.84
C GLU A 255 -9.90 2.68 -5.87
N HIS A 256 -10.82 3.58 -5.51
CA HIS A 256 -11.22 4.70 -6.37
C HIS A 256 -10.09 5.71 -6.56
N ASP A 257 -9.36 6.02 -5.49
CA ASP A 257 -8.26 6.99 -5.51
C ASP A 257 -7.06 6.47 -6.32
N LEU A 258 -6.93 5.15 -6.49
CA LEU A 258 -5.95 4.51 -7.37
C LEU A 258 -6.41 4.27 -8.81
N GLY A 259 -7.68 4.53 -9.13
CA GLY A 259 -8.22 4.31 -10.48
C GLY A 259 -8.36 2.84 -10.88
N LEU A 260 -8.57 1.94 -9.91
CA LEU A 260 -8.74 0.49 -10.14
C LEU A 260 -10.19 0.07 -10.43
N SER A 261 -11.15 1.01 -10.44
CA SER A 261 -12.59 0.78 -10.69
C SER A 261 -12.99 0.89 -12.16
#